data_AF-A0A7W8QK29-F1
#
_entry.id   AF-A0A7W8QK29-F1
#
_cell.length_a   1.000
_cell.length_b   1.000
_cell.length_c   1.000
_cell.angle_alpha   90.00
_cell.angle_beta   90.00
_cell.angle_gamma   90.00
#
_symmetry.space_group_name_H-M   'P 1'
#
loop_
_entity.id
_entity.type
_entity.pdbx_description
1 polymer ?
#
loop_
_entity_poly.entity_id
_entity_poly.type
_entity_poly.pdbx_seq_one_letter_code
_entity_poly.pdbx_strand_id
1 'polypeptide(L)'
;MPFTATGWKGAAVGAAVGAAAARAAYALPGRGPGPGAAGGVFRVAEHSRDVWSRTNFRGEEVTLLEGPAVAAGTCAGILAAPGLDRRVRASALAATVGAAAFGCYDDLSGGAGARGFRGHLAALARGEVTTGAVKIAGIGGTGLAAAALLGRRPLDVLVDGALIAGTANLLNLFDLRPGRAAKVALAAGAPGLGGPAAGAVGAMCGAAAALVGEDLGERAMLGDAGANAMGALLGAAAAASLPRPARLALLAGVAGLTAASEFVSFSKVIAGNRVLRRIDEAGRR
;
A
#
# COMPACT_ATOMS: atom_id res chain seq x y z
N MET A 1 9.87 -24.81 -3.77
CA MET A 1 9.98 -25.09 -2.32
C MET A 1 8.66 -25.68 -1.85
N PRO A 2 8.64 -26.83 -1.16
CA PRO A 2 7.38 -27.41 -0.70
C PRO A 2 6.72 -26.50 0.34
N PHE A 3 5.39 -26.38 0.26
CA PHE A 3 4.55 -25.70 1.26
C PHE A 3 4.83 -26.30 2.65
N THR A 4 5.35 -25.50 3.58
CA THR A 4 5.55 -25.97 4.96
C THR A 4 4.27 -25.75 5.78
N ALA A 5 3.95 -26.68 6.68
CA ALA A 5 2.80 -26.59 7.59
C ALA A 5 2.80 -25.32 8.46
N THR A 6 3.95 -24.64 8.58
CA THR A 6 4.11 -23.39 9.33
C THR A 6 3.67 -22.17 8.52
N GLY A 7 3.87 -22.19 7.19
CA GLY A 7 3.54 -21.06 6.30
C GLY A 7 2.04 -20.77 6.23
N TRP A 8 1.20 -21.81 6.11
CA TRP A 8 -0.25 -21.64 6.03
C TRP A 8 -0.85 -21.13 7.34
N LYS A 9 -0.36 -21.60 8.50
CA LYS A 9 -0.79 -21.09 9.82
C LYS A 9 -0.44 -19.62 9.96
N GLY A 10 0.77 -19.24 9.56
CA GLY A 10 1.21 -17.86 9.51
C GLY A 10 0.27 -16.99 8.67
N ALA A 11 -0.01 -17.42 7.43
CA ALA A 11 -0.90 -16.71 6.52
C ALA A 11 -2.33 -16.57 7.06
N ALA A 12 -2.90 -17.65 7.60
CA ALA A 12 -4.26 -17.66 8.13
C ALA A 12 -4.42 -16.74 9.35
N VAL A 13 -3.49 -16.83 10.32
CA VAL A 13 -3.51 -15.96 11.51
C VAL A 13 -3.26 -14.52 11.11
N GLY A 14 -2.27 -14.27 10.25
CA GLY A 14 -2.00 -12.94 9.71
C GLY A 14 -3.24 -12.35 9.07
N ALA A 15 -3.91 -13.08 8.18
CA ALA A 15 -5.12 -12.63 7.50
C ALA A 15 -6.28 -12.35 8.47
N ALA A 16 -6.55 -13.25 9.42
CA ALA A 16 -7.64 -13.06 10.37
C ALA A 16 -7.43 -11.83 11.26
N VAL A 17 -6.22 -11.67 11.83
CA VAL A 17 -5.89 -10.51 12.66
C VAL A 17 -5.85 -9.24 11.82
N GLY A 18 -5.28 -9.30 10.62
CA GLY A 18 -5.21 -8.15 9.72
C GLY A 18 -6.59 -7.65 9.31
N ALA A 19 -7.51 -8.55 9.00
CA ALA A 19 -8.90 -8.23 8.70
C ALA A 19 -9.60 -7.58 9.89
N ALA A 20 -9.51 -8.19 11.08
CA ALA A 20 -10.15 -7.68 12.29
C ALA A 20 -9.62 -6.29 12.69
N ALA A 21 -8.30 -6.12 12.66
CA ALA A 21 -7.65 -4.87 13.01
C ALA A 21 -7.92 -3.76 11.97
N ALA A 22 -7.96 -4.08 10.68
CA ALA A 22 -8.34 -3.12 9.64
C ALA A 22 -9.77 -2.63 9.82
N ARG A 23 -10.72 -3.55 10.08
CA ARG A 23 -12.12 -3.20 10.39
C ARG A 23 -12.25 -2.35 11.64
N ALA A 24 -11.52 -2.69 12.70
CA ALA A 24 -11.50 -1.90 13.92
C ALA A 24 -10.95 -0.50 13.66
N ALA A 25 -9.82 -0.38 12.96
CA ALA A 25 -9.18 0.89 12.63
C ALA A 25 -10.07 1.78 11.76
N TYR A 26 -10.73 1.22 10.74
CA TYR A 26 -11.66 1.95 9.87
C TYR A 26 -12.89 2.47 10.63
N ALA A 27 -13.37 1.74 11.64
CA ALA A 27 -14.54 2.14 12.44
C ALA A 27 -14.24 3.18 13.54
N LEU A 28 -12.97 3.40 13.92
CA LEU A 28 -12.60 4.30 15.02
C LEU A 28 -13.04 5.76 14.78
N PRO A 29 -12.82 6.38 13.61
CA PRO A 29 -13.23 7.77 13.37
C PRO A 29 -14.75 7.98 13.32
N GLY A 30 -15.53 6.92 13.06
CA GLY A 30 -16.99 6.95 13.04
C GLY A 30 -17.65 6.95 14.42
N ARG A 31 -16.89 6.64 15.49
CA ARG A 31 -17.36 6.77 16.87
C ARG A 31 -17.29 8.22 17.30
N GLY A 32 -18.29 9.02 16.93
CA GLY A 32 -18.53 10.31 17.59
C GLY A 32 -18.70 10.07 19.11
N PRO A 33 -18.28 11.01 19.98
CA PRO A 33 -18.63 10.94 21.39
C PRO A 33 -20.13 10.67 21.54
N GLY A 34 -20.49 9.70 22.39
CA GLY A 34 -21.88 9.30 22.60
C GLY A 34 -22.80 10.49 22.91
N PRO A 35 -24.12 10.37 22.69
CA PRO A 35 -25.07 11.45 22.94
C PRO A 35 -25.02 11.84 24.43
N GLY A 36 -24.29 12.92 24.74
CA GLY A 36 -24.05 13.35 26.12
C GLY A 36 -22.81 14.25 26.32
N ALA A 37 -21.84 14.27 25.39
CA ALA A 37 -20.62 15.05 25.57
C ALA A 37 -20.72 16.48 24.99
N ALA A 38 -21.43 17.38 25.66
CA ALA A 38 -21.33 18.86 25.58
C ALA A 38 -21.05 19.51 24.18
N GLY A 39 -22.09 20.17 23.65
CA GLY A 39 -22.07 20.95 22.41
C GLY A 39 -21.10 22.15 22.44
N GLY A 40 -19.87 21.91 21.99
CA GLY A 40 -18.83 22.93 21.79
C GLY A 40 -17.47 22.37 21.35
N VAL A 41 -17.21 21.09 21.62
CA VAL A 41 -15.92 20.41 21.34
C VAL A 41 -15.93 19.60 20.03
N PHE A 42 -17.10 19.41 19.41
CA PHE A 42 -17.28 18.54 18.25
C PHE A 42 -16.79 19.09 16.90
N ARG A 43 -16.24 20.32 16.83
CA ARG A 43 -15.57 20.78 15.61
C ARG A 43 -14.42 19.86 15.19
N VAL A 44 -13.78 19.16 16.13
CA VAL A 44 -12.66 18.25 15.83
C VAL A 44 -13.11 17.01 15.03
N ALA A 45 -14.33 16.52 15.25
CA ALA A 45 -14.87 15.35 14.55
C ALA A 45 -15.46 15.67 13.16
N GLU A 46 -15.90 16.92 12.95
CA GLU A 46 -16.23 17.44 11.62
C GLU A 46 -14.94 17.74 10.85
N HIS A 47 -13.96 18.40 11.47
CA HIS A 47 -12.66 18.71 10.87
C HIS A 47 -11.87 17.45 10.51
N SER A 48 -11.98 16.36 11.29
CA SER A 48 -11.35 15.10 10.92
C SER A 48 -12.03 14.44 9.71
N ARG A 49 -13.34 14.57 9.51
CA ARG A 49 -13.98 14.09 8.28
C ARG A 49 -13.55 14.90 7.06
N ASP A 50 -13.45 16.22 7.20
CA ASP A 50 -12.99 17.11 6.12
C ASP A 50 -11.55 16.78 5.68
N VAL A 51 -10.66 16.47 6.64
CA VAL A 51 -9.25 16.15 6.37
C VAL A 51 -9.07 14.81 5.64
N TRP A 52 -9.97 13.85 5.87
CA TRP A 52 -9.95 12.55 5.21
C TRP A 52 -10.91 12.44 4.03
N SER A 53 -11.48 13.56 3.58
CA SER A 53 -12.40 13.59 2.44
C SER A 53 -11.64 13.86 1.15
N ARG A 54 -12.04 13.18 0.07
CA ARG A 54 -11.52 13.41 -1.27
C ARG A 54 -12.62 13.25 -2.31
N THR A 55 -12.49 13.96 -3.42
CA THR A 55 -13.37 13.76 -4.57
C THR A 55 -12.82 12.66 -5.47
N ASN A 56 -13.63 11.65 -5.76
CA ASN A 56 -13.26 10.54 -6.63
C ASN A 56 -13.29 10.93 -8.13
N PHE A 57 -12.94 9.98 -9.00
CA PHE A 57 -12.90 10.19 -10.46
C PHE A 57 -14.25 10.54 -11.11
N ARG A 58 -15.36 10.41 -10.38
CA ARG A 58 -16.73 10.75 -10.82
C ARG A 58 -17.27 12.04 -10.18
N GLY A 59 -16.49 12.71 -9.34
CA GLY A 59 -16.95 13.91 -8.66
C GLY A 59 -17.67 13.64 -7.33
N GLU A 60 -17.73 12.39 -6.87
CA GLU A 60 -18.40 12.01 -5.61
C GLU A 60 -17.39 12.04 -4.45
N GLU A 61 -17.88 12.34 -3.25
CA GLU A 61 -17.06 12.41 -2.03
C GLU A 61 -16.79 11.01 -1.46
N VAL A 62 -15.53 10.72 -1.15
CA VAL A 62 -15.07 9.44 -0.59
C VAL A 62 -14.07 9.67 0.53
N THR A 63 -13.96 8.71 1.46
CA THR A 63 -13.01 8.81 2.56
C THR A 63 -11.67 8.13 2.28
N LEU A 64 -10.55 8.74 2.70
CA LEU A 64 -9.21 8.18 2.66
C LEU A 64 -8.85 7.32 3.88
N LEU A 65 -9.80 7.06 4.78
CA LEU A 65 -9.57 6.28 6.01
C LEU A 65 -9.23 4.81 5.75
N GLU A 66 -9.53 4.28 4.58
CA GLU A 66 -9.21 2.91 4.21
C GLU A 66 -7.70 2.67 4.21
N GLY A 67 -6.89 3.57 3.63
CA GLY A 67 -5.44 3.40 3.55
C GLY A 67 -4.75 3.19 4.90
N PRO A 68 -4.89 4.15 5.85
CA PRO A 68 -4.38 3.99 7.21
C PRO A 68 -4.93 2.75 7.93
N ALA A 69 -6.21 2.41 7.72
CA ALA A 69 -6.82 1.23 8.32
C ALA A 69 -6.23 -0.08 7.78
N VAL A 70 -6.03 -0.20 6.47
CA VAL A 70 -5.35 -1.34 5.83
C VAL A 70 -3.91 -1.44 6.33
N ALA A 71 -3.18 -0.34 6.43
CA ALA A 71 -1.80 -0.33 6.93
C ALA A 71 -1.73 -0.79 8.40
N ALA A 72 -2.60 -0.27 9.26
CA ALA A 72 -2.69 -0.65 10.67
C ALA A 72 -3.06 -2.13 10.83
N GLY A 73 -4.06 -2.61 10.09
CA GLY A 73 -4.45 -4.02 10.06
C GLY A 73 -3.31 -4.92 9.62
N THR A 74 -2.65 -4.56 8.52
CA THR A 74 -1.48 -5.28 8.00
C THR A 74 -0.38 -5.39 9.06
N CYS A 75 -0.05 -4.30 9.77
CA CYS A 75 0.95 -4.32 10.83
C CYS A 75 0.55 -5.24 12.00
N ALA A 76 -0.71 -5.16 12.46
CA ALA A 76 -1.22 -6.03 13.52
C ALA A 76 -1.15 -7.52 13.11
N GLY A 77 -1.52 -7.84 11.87
CA GLY A 77 -1.43 -9.19 11.34
C GLY A 77 0.02 -9.69 11.22
N ILE A 78 0.96 -8.83 10.78
CA ILE A 78 2.39 -9.18 10.75
C ILE A 78 2.92 -9.50 12.14
N LEU A 79 2.53 -8.71 13.15
CA LEU A 79 2.94 -8.92 14.54
C LEU A 79 2.36 -10.22 15.12
N ALA A 80 1.12 -10.55 14.78
CA ALA A 80 0.46 -11.76 15.28
C ALA A 80 0.83 -13.03 14.51
N ALA A 81 1.33 -12.93 13.28
CA ALA A 81 1.63 -14.09 12.44
C ALA A 81 2.73 -14.98 13.08
N PRO A 82 2.43 -16.25 13.41
CA PRO A 82 3.43 -17.18 13.90
C PRO A 82 4.40 -17.61 12.80
N GLY A 83 5.60 -18.02 13.19
CA GLY A 83 6.59 -18.62 12.28
C GLY A 83 7.28 -17.66 11.31
N LEU A 84 6.95 -16.36 11.35
CA LEU A 84 7.64 -15.35 10.54
C LEU A 84 9.04 -15.08 11.12
N ASP A 85 10.09 -15.28 10.32
CA ASP A 85 11.47 -14.96 10.70
C ASP A 85 11.59 -13.50 11.19
N ARG A 86 12.46 -13.27 12.19
CA ARG A 86 12.58 -11.96 12.85
C ARG A 86 12.99 -10.86 11.88
N ARG A 87 13.90 -11.14 10.94
CA ARG A 87 14.36 -10.16 9.95
C ARG A 87 13.30 -9.88 8.92
N VAL A 88 12.60 -10.92 8.45
CA VAL A 88 11.47 -10.77 7.52
C VAL A 88 10.35 -9.96 8.16
N ARG A 89 10.02 -10.22 9.43
CA ARG A 89 9.04 -9.46 10.21
C ARG A 89 9.43 -7.98 10.34
N ALA A 90 10.67 -7.71 10.73
CA ALA A 90 11.16 -6.34 10.88
C ALA A 90 11.16 -5.59 9.53
N SER A 91 11.61 -6.24 8.47
CA SER A 91 11.58 -5.70 7.10
C SER A 91 10.15 -5.39 6.63
N ALA A 92 9.22 -6.32 6.80
CA ALA A 92 7.82 -6.14 6.44
C ALA A 92 7.13 -5.01 7.22
N LEU A 93 7.40 -4.89 8.53
CA LEU A 93 6.87 -3.80 9.36
C LEU A 93 7.47 -2.45 8.94
N ALA A 94 8.79 -2.37 8.78
CA ALA A 94 9.47 -1.15 8.38
C ALA A 94 8.96 -0.66 7.00
N ALA A 95 8.84 -1.57 6.03
CA ALA A 95 8.31 -1.29 4.71
C ALA A 95 6.87 -0.76 4.77
N THR A 96 5.98 -1.49 5.46
CA THR A 96 4.56 -1.12 5.60
C THR A 96 4.39 0.22 6.30
N VAL A 97 5.01 0.41 7.48
CA VAL A 97 4.85 1.61 8.31
C VAL A 97 5.45 2.83 7.63
N GLY A 98 6.68 2.75 7.14
CA GLY A 98 7.33 3.89 6.51
C GLY A 98 6.61 4.33 5.23
N ALA A 99 6.21 3.37 4.39
CA ALA A 99 5.48 3.69 3.16
C ALA A 99 4.08 4.23 3.44
N ALA A 100 3.37 3.68 4.44
CA ALA A 100 2.10 4.22 4.91
C ALA A 100 2.24 5.65 5.45
N ALA A 101 3.29 5.93 6.23
CA ALA A 101 3.50 7.25 6.82
C ALA A 101 3.75 8.33 5.75
N PHE A 102 4.61 8.07 4.77
CA PHE A 102 4.86 9.00 3.67
C PHE A 102 3.69 9.09 2.69
N GLY A 103 2.96 8.00 2.45
CA GLY A 103 1.72 8.02 1.67
C GLY A 103 0.64 8.85 2.35
N CYS A 104 0.43 8.65 3.66
CA CYS A 104 -0.49 9.43 4.48
C CYS A 104 -0.13 10.92 4.51
N TYR A 105 1.17 11.24 4.64
CA TYR A 105 1.63 12.62 4.54
C TYR A 105 1.25 13.25 3.19
N ASP A 106 1.41 12.55 2.07
CA ASP A 106 1.05 13.07 0.75
C ASP A 106 -0.47 13.19 0.55
N ASP A 107 -1.24 12.22 1.05
CA ASP A 107 -2.71 12.26 1.05
C ASP A 107 -3.27 13.47 1.81
N LEU A 108 -2.66 13.81 2.96
CA LEU A 108 -3.08 14.91 3.82
C LEU A 108 -2.52 16.27 3.41
N SER A 109 -1.34 16.29 2.78
CA SER A 109 -0.63 17.54 2.40
C SER A 109 -0.86 17.93 0.94
N GLY A 110 -1.47 17.05 0.13
CA GLY A 110 -1.60 17.18 -1.32
C GLY A 110 -2.54 18.30 -1.76
N GLY A 111 -2.03 19.53 -1.83
CA GLY A 111 -2.58 20.59 -2.69
C GLY A 111 -2.27 20.34 -4.17
N ALA A 112 -2.94 21.08 -5.08
CA ALA A 112 -2.87 20.93 -6.54
C ALA A 112 -1.50 21.27 -7.19
N GLY A 113 -0.41 20.63 -6.73
CA GLY A 113 0.95 20.83 -7.19
C GLY A 113 1.37 19.97 -8.38
N ALA A 114 2.61 20.18 -8.84
CA ALA A 114 3.22 19.54 -9.99
C ALA A 114 3.11 18.00 -9.92
N ARG A 115 2.58 17.39 -10.99
CA ARG A 115 2.42 15.93 -11.12
C ARG A 115 3.50 15.34 -12.02
N GLY A 116 3.94 14.12 -11.72
CA GLY A 116 4.87 13.34 -12.54
C GLY A 116 6.35 13.65 -12.29
N PHE A 117 7.23 12.76 -12.73
CA PHE A 117 8.66 12.80 -12.40
C PHE A 117 9.35 14.09 -12.88
N ARG A 118 9.01 14.55 -14.09
CA ARG A 118 9.49 15.82 -14.65
C ARG A 118 9.01 17.03 -13.86
N GLY A 119 7.78 17.00 -13.35
CA GLY A 119 7.19 18.08 -12.55
C GLY A 119 7.94 18.27 -11.23
N HIS A 120 8.24 17.17 -10.55
CA HIS A 120 9.01 17.19 -9.29
C HIS A 120 10.47 17.60 -9.52
N LEU A 121 11.14 17.10 -10.57
CA LEU A 121 12.51 17.50 -10.89
C LEU A 121 12.60 18.99 -11.27
N ALA A 122 11.63 19.51 -12.02
CA ALA A 122 11.58 20.93 -12.35
C ALA A 122 11.34 21.81 -11.12
N ALA A 123 10.51 21.36 -10.17
CA ALA A 123 10.30 22.04 -8.90
C ALA A 123 11.56 22.03 -8.02
N LEU A 124 12.22 20.87 -7.90
CA LEU A 124 13.50 20.73 -7.21
C LEU A 124 14.58 21.62 -7.82
N ALA A 125 14.64 21.74 -9.15
CA ALA A 125 15.57 22.65 -9.83
C ALA A 125 15.32 24.14 -9.51
N ARG A 126 14.11 24.48 -9.05
CA ARG A 126 13.75 25.81 -8.53
C ARG A 126 13.90 25.95 -7.02
N GLY A 127 14.40 24.91 -6.33
CA GLY A 127 14.50 24.88 -4.87
C GLY A 127 13.18 24.60 -4.14
N GLU A 128 12.13 24.21 -4.86
CA GLU A 128 10.81 23.91 -4.29
C GLU A 128 10.75 22.43 -3.84
N VAL A 129 10.68 22.21 -2.52
CA VAL A 129 10.45 20.86 -1.96
C VAL A 129 8.95 20.55 -2.02
N THR A 130 8.56 19.78 -3.04
CA THR A 130 7.18 19.29 -3.19
C THR A 130 6.87 18.13 -2.24
N THR A 131 5.60 17.93 -1.89
CA THR A 131 5.16 16.74 -1.11
C THR A 131 5.54 15.44 -1.81
N GLY A 132 5.45 15.40 -3.13
CA GLY A 132 5.90 14.26 -3.94
C GLY A 132 7.40 13.99 -3.85
N ALA A 133 8.24 15.03 -3.72
CA ALA A 133 9.68 14.83 -3.49
C ALA A 133 9.95 14.23 -2.10
N VAL A 134 9.24 14.69 -1.06
CA VAL A 134 9.30 14.11 0.29
C VAL A 134 8.85 12.65 0.26
N LYS A 135 7.76 12.34 -0.45
CA LYS A 135 7.25 10.97 -0.63
C LYS A 135 8.27 10.07 -1.32
N ILE A 136 8.87 10.51 -2.43
CA ILE A 136 9.87 9.72 -3.16
C ILE A 136 11.09 9.44 -2.27
N ALA A 137 11.62 10.47 -1.61
CA ALA A 137 12.78 10.32 -0.73
C ALA A 137 12.45 9.42 0.48
N GLY A 138 11.28 9.63 1.08
CA GLY A 138 10.81 8.90 2.25
C GLY A 138 10.53 7.42 1.97
N ILE A 139 9.82 7.10 0.89
CA ILE A 139 9.56 5.72 0.47
C ILE A 139 10.86 5.06 -0.01
N GLY A 140 11.74 5.77 -0.71
CA GLY A 140 13.07 5.30 -1.10
C GLY A 140 13.94 4.93 0.11
N GLY A 141 14.02 5.82 1.10
CA GLY A 141 14.74 5.60 2.35
C GLY A 141 14.13 4.46 3.17
N THR A 142 12.80 4.39 3.25
CA THR A 142 12.06 3.28 3.87
C THR A 142 12.41 1.95 3.21
N GLY A 143 12.43 1.91 1.88
CA GLY A 143 12.78 0.70 1.12
C GLY A 143 14.19 0.23 1.43
N LEU A 144 15.18 1.13 1.44
CA LEU A 144 16.56 0.81 1.81
C LEU A 144 16.69 0.32 3.25
N ALA A 145 16.02 0.97 4.20
CA ALA A 145 16.01 0.55 5.60
C ALA A 145 15.39 -0.84 5.78
N ALA A 146 14.23 -1.07 5.16
CA ALA A 146 13.56 -2.37 5.17
C ALA A 146 14.41 -3.47 4.51
N ALA A 147 15.11 -3.18 3.41
CA ALA A 147 16.02 -4.11 2.76
C ALA A 147 17.25 -4.44 3.62
N ALA A 148 17.82 -3.43 4.30
CA ALA A 148 18.97 -3.62 5.18
C ALA A 148 18.66 -4.59 6.35
N LEU A 149 17.42 -4.57 6.86
CA LEU A 149 16.98 -5.48 7.93
C LEU A 149 17.01 -6.96 7.52
N LEU A 150 17.00 -7.29 6.23
CA LEU A 150 17.17 -8.66 5.74
C LEU A 150 18.61 -9.18 5.90
N GLY A 151 19.58 -8.30 6.15
CA GLY A 151 20.97 -8.65 6.41
C GLY A 151 21.72 -9.22 5.20
N ARG A 152 21.38 -8.74 4.00
CA ARG A 152 22.07 -9.09 2.75
C ARG A 152 23.31 -8.21 2.51
N ARG A 153 24.07 -8.52 1.46
CA ARG A 153 25.23 -7.72 1.03
C ARG A 153 24.79 -6.32 0.57
N PRO A 154 25.63 -5.28 0.64
CA PRO A 154 25.24 -3.91 0.32
C PRO A 154 24.58 -3.73 -1.06
N LEU A 155 25.11 -4.38 -2.10
CA LEU A 155 24.49 -4.31 -3.44
C LEU A 155 23.11 -4.96 -3.49
N ASP A 156 22.88 -6.04 -2.73
CA ASP A 156 21.55 -6.64 -2.63
C ASP A 156 20.60 -5.74 -1.83
N VAL A 157 21.09 -4.99 -0.84
CA VAL A 157 20.28 -3.99 -0.12
C VAL A 157 19.81 -2.89 -1.06
N LEU A 158 20.67 -2.43 -1.98
CA LEU A 158 20.27 -1.44 -3.00
C LEU A 158 19.21 -2.00 -3.95
N VAL A 159 19.40 -3.22 -4.46
CA VAL A 159 18.43 -3.89 -5.34
C VAL A 159 17.11 -4.10 -4.63
N ASP A 160 17.14 -4.63 -3.41
CA ASP A 160 15.93 -4.95 -2.65
C ASP A 160 15.24 -3.66 -2.19
N GLY A 161 15.98 -2.62 -1.83
CA GLY A 161 15.41 -1.32 -1.48
C GLY A 161 14.75 -0.63 -2.66
N ALA A 162 15.38 -0.68 -3.85
CA ALA A 162 14.78 -0.20 -5.08
C ALA A 162 13.53 -1.02 -5.47
N LEU A 163 13.54 -2.33 -5.23
CA LEU A 163 12.38 -3.19 -5.46
C LEU A 163 11.23 -2.84 -4.51
N ILE A 164 11.50 -2.64 -3.21
CA ILE A 164 10.51 -2.24 -2.21
C ILE A 164 9.88 -0.90 -2.58
N ALA A 165 10.71 0.13 -2.79
CA ALA A 165 10.23 1.47 -3.13
C ALA A 165 9.52 1.51 -4.50
N GLY A 166 10.07 0.81 -5.50
CA GLY A 166 9.49 0.72 -6.82
C GLY A 166 8.14 0.02 -6.82
N THR A 167 7.98 -1.05 -6.03
CA THR A 167 6.70 -1.77 -5.93
C THR A 167 5.64 -0.93 -5.20
N ALA A 168 6.04 -0.15 -4.18
CA ALA A 168 5.16 0.85 -3.54
C ALA A 168 4.64 1.86 -4.56
N ASN A 169 5.54 2.51 -5.31
CA ASN A 169 5.19 3.47 -6.36
C ASN A 169 4.33 2.82 -7.46
N LEU A 170 4.68 1.61 -7.90
CA LEU A 170 3.91 0.91 -8.94
C LEU A 170 2.48 0.64 -8.49
N LEU A 171 2.26 0.20 -7.25
CA LEU A 171 0.92 -0.06 -6.76
C LEU A 171 0.10 1.24 -6.64
N ASN A 172 0.73 2.34 -6.24
CA ASN A 172 0.15 3.69 -6.25
C ASN A 172 -0.33 4.11 -7.65
N LEU A 173 0.38 3.73 -8.72
CA LEU A 173 -0.05 4.00 -10.11
C LEU A 173 -1.33 3.24 -10.51
N PHE A 174 -1.64 2.14 -9.82
CA PHE A 174 -2.89 1.40 -10.00
C PHE A 174 -4.03 1.98 -9.15
N ASP A 175 -3.77 2.84 -8.17
CA ASP A 175 -4.80 3.42 -7.29
C ASP A 175 -5.54 4.62 -7.92
N LEU A 176 -5.98 4.46 -9.16
CA LEU A 176 -6.70 5.49 -9.92
C LEU A 176 -8.18 5.16 -10.09
N ARG A 177 -8.59 3.95 -9.70
CA ARG A 177 -9.97 3.48 -9.80
C ARG A 177 -10.31 2.58 -8.61
N PRO A 178 -11.57 2.60 -8.16
CA PRO A 178 -12.01 1.84 -7.00
C PRO A 178 -11.62 0.36 -7.05
N GLY A 179 -10.99 -0.14 -5.99
CA GLY A 179 -10.59 -1.52 -5.80
C GLY A 179 -9.50 -2.02 -6.75
N ARG A 180 -8.95 -1.19 -7.65
CA ARG A 180 -7.93 -1.65 -8.60
C ARG A 180 -6.63 -2.02 -7.89
N ALA A 181 -6.12 -1.12 -7.06
CA ALA A 181 -4.88 -1.34 -6.32
C ALA A 181 -5.01 -2.56 -5.40
N ALA A 182 -6.13 -2.71 -4.68
CA ALA A 182 -6.40 -3.88 -3.86
C ALA A 182 -6.38 -5.19 -4.68
N LYS A 183 -7.05 -5.24 -5.84
CA LYS A 183 -7.03 -6.44 -6.72
C LYS A 183 -5.63 -6.78 -7.21
N VAL A 184 -4.87 -5.77 -7.65
CA VAL A 184 -3.49 -5.95 -8.10
C VAL A 184 -2.63 -6.48 -6.95
N ALA A 185 -2.77 -5.92 -5.75
CA ALA A 185 -2.03 -6.34 -4.57
C ALA A 185 -2.35 -7.78 -4.17
N LEU A 186 -3.64 -8.14 -4.15
CA LEU A 186 -4.10 -9.50 -3.83
C LEU A 186 -3.58 -10.52 -4.85
N ALA A 187 -3.65 -10.19 -6.14
CA ALA A 187 -3.14 -11.06 -7.20
C ALA A 187 -1.60 -11.21 -7.14
N ALA A 188 -0.87 -10.12 -6.94
CA ALA A 188 0.58 -10.13 -6.82
C ALA A 188 1.07 -10.81 -5.53
N GLY A 189 0.27 -10.75 -4.45
CA GLY A 189 0.55 -11.38 -3.17
C GLY A 189 0.30 -12.88 -3.15
N ALA A 190 -0.62 -13.40 -3.98
CA ALA A 190 -1.03 -14.81 -3.94
C ALA A 190 0.14 -15.82 -3.95
N PRO A 191 1.19 -15.67 -4.79
CA PRO A 191 2.35 -16.58 -4.77
C PRO A 191 3.13 -16.57 -3.44
N GLY A 192 3.08 -15.46 -2.70
CA GLY A 192 3.75 -15.29 -1.42
C GLY A 192 3.11 -16.02 -0.25
N LEU A 193 1.85 -16.46 -0.37
CA LEU A 193 1.10 -17.15 0.70
C LEU A 193 1.65 -18.55 1.05
N GLY A 194 2.50 -19.12 0.19
CA GLY A 194 3.21 -20.38 0.47
C GLY A 194 4.67 -20.21 0.88
N GLY A 195 5.17 -18.97 0.95
CA GLY A 195 6.60 -18.67 1.10
C GLY A 195 7.03 -18.24 2.50
N PRO A 196 8.32 -17.86 2.67
CA PRO A 196 8.86 -17.35 3.94
C PRO A 196 8.13 -16.12 4.49
N ALA A 197 7.52 -15.32 3.62
CA ALA A 197 6.75 -14.13 3.99
C ALA A 197 5.23 -14.37 4.11
N ALA A 198 4.76 -15.63 4.08
CA ALA A 198 3.34 -15.99 4.02
C ALA A 198 2.48 -15.31 5.09
N GLY A 199 2.96 -15.19 6.34
CA GLY A 199 2.24 -14.50 7.41
C GLY A 199 2.05 -13.01 7.17
N ALA A 200 3.06 -12.35 6.60
CA ALA A 200 3.00 -10.93 6.29
C ALA A 200 2.09 -10.65 5.08
N VAL A 201 2.22 -11.47 4.03
CA VAL A 201 1.33 -11.40 2.85
C VAL A 201 -0.11 -11.71 3.24
N GLY A 202 -0.33 -12.73 4.09
CA GLY A 202 -1.64 -13.05 4.63
C GLY A 202 -2.26 -11.88 5.38
N ALA A 203 -1.49 -11.19 6.23
CA ALA A 203 -1.94 -9.99 6.94
C ALA A 203 -2.44 -8.89 6.00
N MET A 204 -1.69 -8.59 4.95
CA MET A 204 -2.10 -7.63 3.93
C MET A 204 -3.34 -8.09 3.17
N CYS A 205 -3.37 -9.35 2.73
CA CYS A 205 -4.53 -9.89 2.03
C CYS A 205 -5.79 -9.84 2.90
N GLY A 206 -5.70 -10.17 4.19
CA GLY A 206 -6.81 -10.07 5.13
C GLY A 206 -7.27 -8.63 5.36
N ALA A 207 -6.33 -7.71 5.59
CA ALA A 207 -6.65 -6.29 5.78
C ALA A 207 -7.32 -5.68 4.53
N ALA A 208 -6.77 -5.94 3.34
CA ALA A 208 -7.33 -5.46 2.07
C ALA A 208 -8.69 -6.10 1.77
N ALA A 209 -8.82 -7.42 1.87
CA ALA A 209 -10.09 -8.11 1.65
C ALA A 209 -11.18 -7.68 2.64
N ALA A 210 -10.77 -7.30 3.86
CA ALA A 210 -11.71 -6.79 4.83
C ALA A 210 -12.30 -5.44 4.43
N LEU A 211 -11.59 -4.54 3.74
CA LEU A 211 -12.10 -3.20 3.39
C LEU A 211 -12.41 -3.00 1.89
N VAL A 212 -12.14 -4.00 1.05
CA VAL A 212 -12.34 -3.91 -0.40
C VAL A 212 -13.78 -3.57 -0.81
N GLY A 213 -14.78 -3.89 0.02
CA GLY A 213 -16.18 -3.57 -0.25
C GLY A 213 -16.50 -2.08 -0.11
N GLU A 214 -15.78 -1.37 0.77
CA GLU A 214 -15.85 0.08 0.91
C GLU A 214 -15.22 0.79 -0.28
N ASP A 215 -14.05 0.31 -0.74
CA ASP A 215 -13.38 0.80 -1.95
C ASP A 215 -14.26 0.57 -3.19
N LEU A 216 -14.62 -0.69 -3.45
CA LEU A 216 -15.44 -1.07 -4.61
C LEU A 216 -16.81 -0.39 -4.64
N GLY A 217 -17.40 -0.13 -3.48
CA GLY A 217 -18.64 0.61 -3.32
C GLY A 217 -18.49 2.13 -3.43
N GLU A 218 -17.30 2.61 -3.77
CA GLU A 218 -16.96 4.03 -3.90
C GLU A 218 -17.29 4.83 -2.61
N ARG A 219 -17.16 4.20 -1.45
CA ARG A 219 -17.34 4.85 -0.13
C ARG A 219 -16.01 5.29 0.47
N ALA A 220 -14.96 4.51 0.19
CA ALA A 220 -13.60 4.82 0.59
C ALA A 220 -12.66 4.72 -0.61
N MET A 221 -11.46 5.27 -0.44
CA MET A 221 -10.34 5.07 -1.32
C MET A 221 -9.13 4.66 -0.49
N LEU A 222 -8.40 3.68 -1.02
CA LEU A 222 -7.16 3.20 -0.43
C LEU A 222 -6.12 4.33 -0.25
N GLY A 223 -6.02 5.23 -1.24
CA GLY A 223 -5.11 6.37 -1.18
C GLY A 223 -3.64 5.98 -1.24
N ASP A 224 -2.79 7.00 -1.20
CA ASP A 224 -1.34 6.80 -1.23
C ASP A 224 -0.86 6.09 0.03
N ALA A 225 -1.49 6.30 1.18
CA ALA A 225 -1.18 5.58 2.41
C ALA A 225 -1.30 4.06 2.24
N GLY A 226 -2.45 3.57 1.75
CA GLY A 226 -2.69 2.13 1.60
C GLY A 226 -1.95 1.52 0.42
N ALA A 227 -1.92 2.22 -0.73
CA ALA A 227 -1.27 1.72 -1.93
C ALA A 227 0.25 1.59 -1.74
N ASN A 228 0.91 2.58 -1.15
CA ASN A 228 2.34 2.48 -0.90
C ASN A 228 2.67 1.42 0.17
N ALA A 229 1.84 1.30 1.22
CA ALA A 229 2.03 0.28 2.26
C ALA A 229 1.96 -1.14 1.70
N MET A 230 0.92 -1.46 0.92
CA MET A 230 0.77 -2.78 0.31
C MET A 230 1.87 -3.07 -0.72
N GLY A 231 2.22 -2.08 -1.56
CA GLY A 231 3.25 -2.27 -2.57
C GLY A 231 4.64 -2.45 -1.94
N ALA A 232 4.97 -1.67 -0.91
CA ALA A 232 6.23 -1.82 -0.18
C ALA A 232 6.33 -3.20 0.48
N LEU A 233 5.23 -3.68 1.08
CA LEU A 233 5.19 -5.01 1.68
C LEU A 233 5.38 -6.12 0.65
N LEU A 234 4.74 -6.03 -0.53
CA LEU A 234 4.93 -6.98 -1.62
C LEU A 234 6.39 -7.02 -2.09
N GLY A 235 7.01 -5.85 -2.24
CA GLY A 235 8.43 -5.75 -2.54
C GLY A 235 9.31 -6.38 -1.45
N ALA A 236 8.99 -6.16 -0.17
CA ALA A 236 9.73 -6.74 0.95
C ALA A 236 9.56 -8.27 1.03
N ALA A 237 8.35 -8.76 0.77
CA ALA A 237 8.05 -10.19 0.71
C ALA A 237 8.79 -10.87 -0.45
N ALA A 238 8.83 -10.24 -1.63
CA ALA A 238 9.62 -10.70 -2.77
C ALA A 238 11.13 -10.68 -2.46
N ALA A 239 11.62 -9.61 -1.83
CA ALA A 239 13.01 -9.48 -1.40
C ALA A 239 13.42 -10.58 -0.41
N ALA A 240 12.55 -10.93 0.53
CA ALA A 240 12.79 -12.00 1.49
C ALA A 240 12.73 -13.41 0.86
N SER A 241 11.90 -13.61 -0.17
CA SER A 241 11.52 -14.96 -0.62
C SER A 241 12.21 -15.42 -1.91
N LEU A 242 12.68 -14.49 -2.76
CA LEU A 242 13.13 -14.83 -4.11
C LEU A 242 14.65 -14.89 -4.25
N PRO A 243 15.16 -15.75 -5.15
CA PRO A 243 16.57 -15.75 -5.53
C PRO A 243 16.93 -14.47 -6.29
N ARG A 244 18.22 -14.11 -6.32
CA ARG A 244 18.68 -12.83 -6.88
C ARG A 244 18.25 -12.59 -8.33
N PRO A 245 18.32 -13.56 -9.26
CA PRO A 245 17.86 -13.35 -10.63
C PRO A 245 16.38 -12.97 -10.71
N ALA A 246 15.52 -13.60 -9.91
CA ALA A 246 14.10 -13.30 -9.86
C ALA A 246 13.84 -11.89 -9.30
N ARG A 247 14.59 -11.45 -8.28
CA ARG A 247 14.48 -10.08 -7.75
C ARG A 247 14.90 -9.03 -8.78
N LEU A 248 15.97 -9.28 -9.54
CA LEU A 248 16.42 -8.40 -10.62
C LEU A 248 15.39 -8.34 -11.76
N ALA A 249 14.82 -9.48 -12.15
CA ALA A 249 13.77 -9.53 -13.16
C ALA A 249 12.51 -8.76 -12.70
N LEU A 250 12.09 -8.92 -11.45
CA LEU A 250 10.98 -8.16 -10.88
C LEU A 250 11.29 -6.66 -10.84
N LEU A 251 12.48 -6.27 -10.37
CA LEU A 251 12.88 -4.87 -10.34
C LEU A 251 12.88 -4.27 -11.76
N ALA A 252 13.38 -5.00 -12.76
CA ALA A 252 13.35 -4.56 -14.16
C ALA A 252 11.91 -4.42 -14.67
N GLY A 253 11.01 -5.35 -14.33
CA GLY A 253 9.59 -5.26 -14.68
C GLY A 253 8.90 -4.08 -14.01
N VAL A 254 9.15 -3.85 -12.71
CA VAL A 254 8.63 -2.71 -11.95
C VAL A 254 9.12 -1.39 -12.56
N ALA A 255 10.43 -1.26 -12.79
CA ALA A 255 11.02 -0.09 -13.41
C ALA A 255 10.48 0.15 -14.84
N GLY A 256 10.34 -0.91 -15.63
CA GLY A 256 9.77 -0.85 -16.97
C GLY A 256 8.31 -0.38 -16.98
N LEU A 257 7.48 -0.89 -16.06
CA LEU A 257 6.10 -0.44 -15.90
C LEU A 257 6.03 1.02 -15.43
N THR A 258 6.84 1.41 -14.44
CA THR A 258 6.92 2.81 -13.98
C THR A 258 7.39 3.75 -15.10
N ALA A 259 8.35 3.34 -15.93
CA ALA A 259 8.75 4.13 -17.09
C ALA A 259 7.61 4.21 -18.14
N ALA A 260 6.92 3.10 -18.39
CA ALA A 260 5.81 3.06 -19.33
C ALA A 260 4.63 3.95 -18.90
N SER A 261 4.38 4.12 -17.59
CA SER A 261 3.27 4.96 -17.10
C SER A 261 3.41 6.45 -17.43
N GLU A 262 4.63 6.92 -17.71
CA GLU A 262 4.88 8.30 -18.15
C GLU A 262 4.36 8.56 -19.57
N PHE A 263 4.27 7.52 -20.40
CA PHE A 263 3.87 7.62 -21.80
C PHE A 263 2.49 7.02 -22.07
N VAL A 264 2.09 6.02 -21.29
CA VAL A 264 0.87 5.25 -21.51
C VAL A 264 0.04 5.20 -20.22
N SER A 265 -1.23 5.60 -20.31
CA SER A 265 -2.16 5.45 -19.19
C SER A 265 -2.55 3.99 -19.01
N PHE A 266 -2.18 3.40 -17.87
CA PHE A 266 -2.64 2.05 -17.49
C PHE A 266 -4.17 1.92 -17.51
N SER A 267 -4.89 2.97 -17.10
CA SER A 267 -6.35 3.00 -17.21
C SER A 267 -6.85 2.84 -18.64
N LYS A 268 -6.19 3.47 -19.64
CA LYS A 268 -6.55 3.30 -21.06
C LYS A 268 -6.24 1.89 -21.56
N VAL A 269 -5.08 1.35 -21.19
CA VAL A 269 -4.67 -0.02 -21.57
C VAL A 269 -5.65 -1.05 -21.01
N ILE A 270 -5.99 -0.94 -19.72
CA ILE A 270 -6.94 -1.82 -19.06
C ILE A 270 -8.33 -1.72 -19.72
N ALA A 271 -8.82 -0.51 -19.98
CA ALA A 271 -10.12 -0.29 -20.62
C ALA A 271 -10.20 -0.83 -22.06
N GLY A 272 -9.07 -0.83 -22.78
CA GLY A 272 -8.96 -1.35 -24.15
C GLY A 272 -8.92 -2.88 -24.24
N ASN A 273 -8.59 -3.59 -23.15
CA ASN A 273 -8.54 -5.04 -23.13
C ASN A 273 -9.77 -5.64 -22.44
N ARG A 274 -10.52 -6.51 -23.14
CA ARG A 274 -11.79 -7.08 -22.64
C ARG A 274 -11.64 -7.84 -21.32
N VAL A 275 -10.55 -8.60 -21.15
CA VAL A 275 -10.33 -9.43 -19.94
C VAL A 275 -9.91 -8.54 -18.78
N LEU A 276 -8.91 -7.67 -19.00
CA LEU A 276 -8.43 -6.76 -17.96
C LEU A 276 -9.55 -5.82 -17.50
N ARG A 277 -10.35 -5.30 -18.42
CA ARG A 277 -11.51 -4.46 -18.09
C ARG A 277 -12.52 -5.20 -17.22
N ARG A 278 -12.88 -6.44 -17.57
CA ARG A 278 -13.81 -7.25 -16.76
C ARG A 278 -13.30 -7.46 -15.33
N ILE A 279 -12.00 -7.78 -15.18
CA ILE A 279 -11.39 -7.95 -13.86
C ILE A 279 -11.37 -6.62 -13.09
N ASP A 280 -10.99 -5.53 -13.77
CA ASP A 280 -10.93 -4.19 -13.20
C ASP A 280 -12.30 -3.72 -12.70
N GLU A 281 -13.36 -3.95 -13.48
CA GLU A 281 -14.74 -3.55 -13.17
C GLU A 281 -15.47 -4.52 -12.24
N ALA A 282 -15.01 -5.77 -12.09
CA ALA A 282 -15.68 -6.77 -11.26
C ALA A 282 -15.93 -6.28 -9.82
N GLY A 283 -17.18 -6.33 -9.39
CA GLY A 283 -17.59 -5.92 -8.04
C GLY A 283 -17.59 -4.41 -7.79
N ARG A 284 -17.27 -3.56 -8.76
CA ARG A 284 -17.44 -2.11 -8.61
C ARG A 284 -18.92 -1.76 -8.62
N ARG A 285 -19.33 -1.05 -7.56
CA ARG A 285 -20.69 -0.65 -7.21
C ARG A 285 -21.58 -1.84 -6.84
#